data_AF-A0A947V282-F1
#
_entry.id   AF-A0A947V282-F1
#
_cell.length_a   1.000
_cell.length_b   1.000
_cell.length_c   1.000
_cell.angle_alpha   90.00
_cell.angle_beta   90.00
_cell.angle_gamma   90.00
#
_symmetry.space_group_name_H-M   'P 1'
#
loop_
_entity.id
_entity.type
_entity.pdbx_description
1 polymer ?
#
loop_
_entity_poly.entity_id
_entity_poly.type
_entity_poly.pdbx_seq_one_letter_code
_entity_poly.pdbx_strand_id
1 'polypeptide(L)'
;MARAKRHYLPGQVWHLTHRCHKREFLLKFRKDRQSWMQWLYEAKKRYGLVIFNYTVTSNHIHLLVLDAGDRHVIPRSMQLLAGRVGQEHNRRKSRKGAFWEDRYHATAIESGDHLCRCLVYLDLNMVRAGVVSHPAEWEHGGYNEIQRPRQRKSLIHYDALCSHLGIGTYEQLRGSHREWVEDALKAKSHCREEMWTQSIAVGSREFTETIKEALGILAKGRTLRESEAACELREPLSFYEHDFTGEKEGLSGENAYFWDNYDEISSR
;
A
#
# COMPACT_ATOMS: atom_id res chain seq x y z
N MET A 1 -14.93 -0.38 -14.55
CA MET A 1 -14.35 0.84 -15.15
C MET A 1 -12.83 0.68 -15.29
N ALA A 2 -12.27 1.04 -16.44
CA ALA A 2 -10.82 1.17 -16.60
C ALA A 2 -10.34 2.31 -15.70
N ARG A 3 -9.45 2.02 -14.76
CA ARG A 3 -8.98 2.96 -13.74
C ARG A 3 -7.48 3.18 -13.97
N ALA A 4 -7.04 4.44 -13.86
CA ALA A 4 -5.71 4.92 -14.26
C ALA A 4 -4.57 3.94 -13.94
N LYS A 5 -3.61 3.84 -14.89
CA LYS A 5 -2.36 3.10 -14.67
C LYS A 5 -1.66 3.70 -13.45
N ARG A 6 -1.15 2.84 -12.56
CA ARG A 6 -0.26 3.30 -11.49
C ARG A 6 1.07 3.64 -12.12
N HIS A 7 1.43 4.91 -12.08
CA HIS A 7 2.73 5.38 -12.51
C HIS A 7 3.64 5.37 -11.28
N TYR A 8 4.53 4.38 -11.24
CA TYR A 8 5.61 4.38 -10.28
C TYR A 8 6.74 5.23 -10.83
N LEU A 9 7.33 6.02 -9.93
CA LEU A 9 8.45 6.89 -10.23
C LEU A 9 9.71 6.16 -9.78
N PRO A 10 10.68 5.91 -10.69
CA PRO A 10 11.96 5.31 -10.34
C PRO A 10 12.63 6.04 -9.17
N GLY A 11 13.22 5.27 -8.25
CA GLY A 11 13.92 5.78 -7.08
C GLY A 11 13.01 6.22 -5.93
N GLN A 12 11.69 6.15 -6.08
CA GLN A 12 10.76 6.55 -5.03
C GLN A 12 10.36 5.40 -4.12
N VAL A 13 10.12 5.73 -2.85
CA VAL A 13 9.57 4.80 -1.86
C VAL A 13 8.06 4.83 -1.92
N TRP A 14 7.44 3.66 -1.84
CA TRP A 14 5.99 3.47 -1.94
C TRP A 14 5.47 2.70 -0.74
N HIS A 15 4.53 3.30 -0.02
CA HIS A 15 3.70 2.62 0.96
C HIS A 15 2.46 2.05 0.27
N LEU A 16 2.39 0.72 0.22
CA LEU A 16 1.28 -0.03 -0.34
C LEU A 16 0.35 -0.52 0.77
N THR A 17 -0.96 -0.40 0.56
CA THR A 17 -1.96 -1.04 1.42
C THR A 17 -2.94 -1.86 0.61
N HIS A 18 -3.30 -3.05 1.11
CA HIS A 18 -4.25 -3.92 0.43
C HIS A 18 -5.22 -4.55 1.41
N ARG A 19 -6.51 -4.36 1.19
CA ARG A 19 -7.58 -4.66 2.14
C ARG A 19 -8.36 -5.89 1.71
N CYS A 20 -8.69 -6.74 2.68
CA CYS A 20 -9.53 -7.92 2.48
C CYS A 20 -10.95 -7.48 2.15
N HIS A 21 -11.62 -8.28 1.32
CA HIS A 21 -12.98 -8.02 0.86
C HIS A 21 -13.94 -7.77 2.03
N LYS A 22 -14.77 -6.72 1.94
CA LYS A 22 -15.72 -6.31 2.99
C LYS A 22 -15.09 -6.06 4.37
N ARG A 23 -13.79 -5.76 4.44
CA ARG A 23 -13.03 -5.60 5.70
C ARG A 23 -13.04 -6.86 6.58
N GLU A 24 -13.38 -8.02 6.02
CA GLU A 24 -13.41 -9.30 6.74
C GLU A 24 -12.01 -9.67 7.24
N PHE A 25 -11.95 -10.36 8.38
CA PHE A 25 -10.69 -10.84 8.96
C PHE A 25 -10.16 -12.10 8.27
N LEU A 26 -9.92 -12.03 6.95
CA LEU A 26 -9.42 -13.18 6.18
C LEU A 26 -7.96 -13.54 6.49
N LEU A 27 -7.21 -12.61 7.10
CA LEU A 27 -5.85 -12.81 7.60
C LEU A 27 -5.83 -13.03 9.13
N LYS A 28 -6.95 -13.42 9.75
CA LYS A 28 -7.09 -13.62 11.21
C LYS A 28 -6.14 -14.66 11.78
N PHE A 29 -5.89 -15.75 11.07
CA PHE A 29 -5.07 -16.85 11.60
C PHE A 29 -3.61 -16.70 11.19
N ARG A 30 -2.70 -17.15 12.06
CA ARG A 30 -1.25 -17.17 11.83
C ARG A 30 -0.88 -17.79 10.48
N LYS A 31 -1.55 -18.89 10.10
CA LYS A 31 -1.32 -19.60 8.82
C LYS A 31 -1.61 -18.73 7.60
N ASP A 32 -2.62 -17.87 7.66
CA ASP A 32 -2.97 -16.96 6.56
C ASP A 32 -1.89 -15.88 6.38
N ARG A 33 -1.43 -15.31 7.49
CA ARG A 33 -0.34 -14.32 7.47
C ARG A 33 0.99 -14.94 7.03
N GLN A 34 1.27 -16.18 7.45
CA GLN A 34 2.46 -16.92 6.98
C GLN A 34 2.42 -17.21 5.48
N SER A 35 1.26 -17.57 4.92
CA SER A 35 1.12 -17.73 3.46
C SER A 35 1.41 -16.41 2.75
N TRP A 36 0.90 -15.29 3.25
CA TRP A 36 1.22 -13.96 2.69
C TRP A 36 2.72 -13.66 2.73
N MET A 37 3.37 -13.86 3.87
CA MET A 37 4.82 -13.60 4.01
C MET A 37 5.66 -14.52 3.10
N GLN A 38 5.25 -15.77 2.94
CA GLN A 38 5.90 -16.70 2.02
C GLN A 38 5.80 -16.20 0.58
N TRP A 39 4.62 -15.78 0.13
CA TRP A 39 4.45 -15.26 -1.23
C TRP A 39 5.12 -13.91 -1.44
N LEU A 40 5.27 -13.10 -0.38
CA LEU A 40 6.06 -11.86 -0.44
C LEU A 40 7.53 -12.19 -0.69
N TYR A 41 8.06 -13.20 0.00
CA TYR A 41 9.43 -13.69 -0.22
C TYR A 41 9.61 -14.22 -1.66
N GLU A 42 8.66 -15.01 -2.17
CA GLU A 42 8.72 -15.48 -3.56
C GLU A 42 8.65 -14.34 -4.57
N ALA A 43 7.83 -13.31 -4.32
CA ALA A 43 7.76 -12.12 -5.15
C ALA A 43 9.08 -11.33 -5.14
N LYS A 44 9.68 -11.14 -3.95
CA LYS A 44 11.02 -10.56 -3.78
C LYS A 44 12.05 -11.30 -4.61
N LYS A 45 12.12 -12.63 -4.48
CA LYS A 45 13.08 -13.46 -5.19
C LYS A 45 12.86 -13.44 -6.71
N ARG A 46 11.61 -13.47 -7.15
CA ARG A 46 11.26 -13.59 -8.57
C ARG A 46 11.41 -12.29 -9.34
N TYR A 47 11.10 -11.15 -8.72
CA TYR A 47 11.04 -9.86 -9.42
C TYR A 47 12.06 -8.85 -8.89
N GLY A 48 12.82 -9.17 -7.85
CA GLY A 48 13.79 -8.23 -7.27
C GLY A 48 13.14 -7.13 -6.43
N LEU A 49 11.97 -7.38 -5.83
CA LEU A 49 11.28 -6.39 -4.99
C LEU A 49 12.17 -5.96 -3.80
N VAL A 50 12.45 -4.67 -3.71
CA VAL A 50 13.20 -4.08 -2.59
C VAL A 50 12.20 -3.66 -1.52
N ILE A 51 12.25 -4.30 -0.36
CA ILE A 51 11.29 -4.11 0.74
C ILE A 51 12.00 -3.39 1.89
N PHE A 52 11.38 -2.34 2.40
CA PHE A 52 11.86 -1.58 3.54
C PHE A 52 11.18 -2.00 4.84
N ASN A 53 9.86 -2.23 4.83
CA ASN A 53 9.12 -2.74 5.98
C ASN A 53 7.78 -3.35 5.53
N TYR A 54 7.11 -4.08 6.42
CA TYR A 54 5.79 -4.66 6.18
C TYR A 54 5.04 -4.87 7.51
N THR A 55 3.71 -4.92 7.44
CA THR A 55 2.87 -5.43 8.53
C THR A 55 1.66 -6.15 7.96
N VAL A 56 1.38 -7.35 8.47
CA VAL A 56 0.20 -8.14 8.08
C VAL A 56 -0.77 -8.12 9.24
N THR A 57 -1.91 -7.44 9.06
CA THR A 57 -2.97 -7.36 10.08
C THR A 57 -3.98 -8.50 9.89
N SER A 58 -5.14 -8.41 10.55
CA SER A 58 -6.22 -9.39 10.40
C SER A 58 -7.08 -9.19 9.14
N ASN A 59 -7.17 -7.97 8.59
CA ASN A 59 -8.00 -7.66 7.40
C ASN A 59 -7.31 -6.79 6.34
N HIS A 60 -6.05 -6.41 6.51
CA HIS A 60 -5.29 -5.70 5.49
C HIS A 60 -3.79 -5.86 5.70
N ILE A 61 -3.01 -5.43 4.71
CA ILE A 61 -1.55 -5.41 4.80
C ILE A 61 -1.04 -4.00 4.58
N HIS A 62 0.13 -3.71 5.15
CA HIS A 62 0.98 -2.58 4.81
C HIS A 62 2.31 -3.12 4.30
N LEU A 63 2.83 -2.55 3.23
CA LEU A 63 4.09 -2.94 2.63
C LEU A 63 4.81 -1.68 2.16
N LEU A 64 6.04 -1.49 2.56
CA LEU A 64 6.87 -0.34 2.19
C LEU A 64 8.00 -0.83 1.28
N VAL A 65 8.07 -0.31 0.06
CA VAL A 65 8.97 -0.80 -1.00
C VAL A 65 9.64 0.34 -1.73
N LEU A 66 10.84 0.09 -2.26
CA LEU A 66 11.52 0.99 -3.16
C LEU A 66 11.25 0.58 -4.61
N ASP A 67 10.91 1.54 -5.47
CA ASP A 67 11.01 1.34 -6.91
C ASP A 67 12.48 1.48 -7.36
N ALA A 68 13.14 0.33 -7.55
CA ALA A 68 14.54 0.27 -7.97
C ALA A 68 14.77 0.52 -9.48
N GLY A 69 13.78 1.04 -10.21
CA GLY A 69 13.92 1.52 -11.59
C GLY A 69 13.15 0.71 -12.65
N ASP A 70 12.64 -0.47 -12.30
CA ASP A 70 11.70 -1.22 -13.16
C ASP A 70 10.26 -1.07 -12.66
N ARG A 71 9.52 -0.21 -13.38
CA ARG A 71 8.09 0.10 -13.16
C ARG A 71 7.17 -1.13 -13.10
N HIS A 72 7.59 -2.30 -13.56
CA HIS A 72 6.80 -3.53 -13.56
C HIS A 72 7.03 -4.41 -12.32
N VAL A 73 8.09 -4.19 -11.54
CA VAL A 73 8.44 -5.03 -10.38
C VAL A 73 7.34 -5.00 -9.32
N ILE A 74 6.90 -3.80 -8.91
CA ILE A 74 5.86 -3.65 -7.89
C ILE A 74 4.52 -4.24 -8.37
N PRO A 75 3.97 -3.90 -9.55
CA PRO A 75 2.75 -4.52 -10.07
C PRO A 75 2.81 -6.04 -10.17
N ARG A 76 3.89 -6.60 -10.74
CA ARG A 76 4.03 -8.06 -10.91
C ARG A 76 4.15 -8.78 -9.57
N SER A 77 4.86 -8.18 -8.62
CA SER A 77 4.98 -8.69 -7.25
C SER A 77 3.63 -8.73 -6.55
N MET A 78 2.88 -7.62 -6.59
CA MET A 78 1.57 -7.53 -5.98
C MET A 78 0.54 -8.45 -6.66
N GLN A 79 0.60 -8.60 -7.98
CA GLN A 79 -0.27 -9.52 -8.72
C GLN A 79 -0.03 -10.97 -8.30
N LEU A 80 1.23 -11.41 -8.24
CA LEU A 80 1.59 -12.76 -7.80
C LEU A 80 1.13 -12.99 -6.36
N LEU A 81 1.52 -12.10 -5.45
CA LEU A 81 1.22 -12.17 -4.02
C LEU A 81 -0.29 -12.23 -3.77
N ALA A 82 -1.04 -11.25 -4.29
CA ALA A 82 -2.47 -11.17 -4.08
C ALA A 82 -3.22 -12.36 -4.67
N GLY A 83 -2.87 -12.76 -5.89
CA GLY A 83 -3.51 -13.88 -6.58
C GLY A 83 -3.29 -15.20 -5.86
N ARG A 84 -2.05 -15.48 -5.43
CA ARG A 84 -1.71 -16.73 -4.75
C ARG A 84 -2.33 -16.82 -3.36
N VAL A 85 -2.23 -15.76 -2.55
CA VAL A 85 -2.83 -15.74 -1.20
C VAL A 85 -4.34 -15.94 -1.27
N GLY A 86 -5.03 -15.23 -2.18
CA GLY A 86 -6.46 -15.37 -2.35
C GLY A 86 -6.88 -16.77 -2.83
N GLN A 87 -6.17 -17.32 -3.82
CA GLN A 87 -6.43 -18.66 -4.34
C GLN A 87 -6.21 -19.75 -3.28
N GLU A 88 -5.09 -19.70 -2.55
CA GLU A 88 -4.76 -20.67 -1.51
C GLU A 88 -5.74 -20.62 -0.35
N HIS A 89 -6.10 -19.43 0.11
CA HIS A 89 -7.08 -19.25 1.18
C HIS A 89 -8.43 -19.83 0.77
N ASN A 90 -8.95 -19.44 -0.40
CA ASN A 90 -10.26 -19.89 -0.88
C ASN A 90 -10.30 -21.41 -1.06
N ARG A 91 -9.27 -22.00 -1.68
CA ARG A 91 -9.16 -23.46 -1.84
C ARG A 91 -9.13 -24.18 -0.48
N ARG A 92 -8.34 -23.69 0.48
CA ARG A 92 -8.21 -24.30 1.80
C ARG A 92 -9.48 -24.20 2.64
N LYS A 93 -10.27 -23.14 2.45
CA LYS A 93 -11.50 -22.86 3.22
C LYS A 93 -12.78 -23.25 2.46
N SER A 94 -12.65 -23.87 1.28
CA SER A 94 -13.77 -24.15 0.37
C SER A 94 -14.67 -22.92 0.12
N ARG A 95 -14.06 -21.72 0.11
CA ARG A 95 -14.76 -20.44 -0.02
C ARG A 95 -14.81 -20.02 -1.49
N LYS A 96 -15.93 -19.41 -1.88
CA LYS A 96 -16.11 -18.74 -3.17
C LYS A 96 -16.10 -17.22 -2.95
N GLY A 97 -15.70 -16.47 -3.99
CA GLY A 97 -15.71 -15.01 -3.97
C GLY A 97 -14.33 -14.36 -3.74
N ALA A 98 -14.33 -13.03 -3.76
CA ALA A 98 -13.11 -12.23 -3.70
C ALA A 98 -12.43 -12.33 -2.33
N PHE A 99 -11.10 -12.44 -2.32
CA PHE A 99 -10.30 -12.34 -1.11
C PHE A 99 -9.94 -10.87 -0.81
N TRP A 100 -9.61 -10.11 -1.85
CA TRP A 100 -9.28 -8.70 -1.75
C TRP A 100 -10.46 -7.83 -2.18
N GLU A 101 -10.59 -6.65 -1.58
CA GLU A 101 -11.72 -5.74 -1.82
C GLU A 101 -11.62 -5.04 -3.18
N ASP A 102 -10.47 -4.41 -3.42
CA ASP A 102 -10.10 -3.72 -4.66
C ASP A 102 -8.58 -3.89 -4.84
N ARG A 103 -8.02 -3.35 -5.90
CA ARG A 103 -6.57 -3.23 -6.08
C ARG A 103 -5.96 -2.47 -4.89
N TYR A 104 -4.70 -2.77 -4.57
CA TYR A 104 -3.96 -2.09 -3.50
C TYR A 104 -3.83 -0.56 -3.73
N HIS A 105 -3.80 0.22 -2.66
CA HIS A 105 -3.47 1.64 -2.68
C HIS A 105 -1.95 1.82 -2.63
N ALA A 106 -1.43 2.88 -3.22
CA ALA A 106 0.00 3.19 -3.25
C ALA A 106 0.23 4.68 -2.97
N THR A 107 0.99 4.97 -1.92
CA THR A 107 1.36 6.32 -1.48
C THR A 107 2.87 6.49 -1.64
N ALA A 108 3.32 7.50 -2.39
CA ALA A 108 4.73 7.86 -2.48
C ALA A 108 5.18 8.51 -1.16
N ILE A 109 6.33 8.08 -0.64
CA ILE A 109 6.88 8.56 0.63
C ILE A 109 8.26 9.15 0.35
N GLU A 110 8.48 10.39 0.79
CA GLU A 110 9.80 11.00 0.74
C GLU A 110 10.79 10.26 1.65
N SER A 111 12.05 10.19 1.24
CA SER A 111 13.13 9.61 2.05
C SER A 111 13.44 10.46 3.30
N GLY A 112 14.30 9.97 4.19
CA GLY A 112 14.65 10.66 5.43
C GLY A 112 13.53 10.62 6.49
N ASP A 113 13.17 11.78 7.05
CA ASP A 113 12.27 11.87 8.20
C ASP A 113 10.85 11.36 7.90
N HIS A 114 10.35 11.60 6.69
CA HIS A 114 9.04 11.08 6.25
C HIS A 114 9.03 9.55 6.20
N LEU A 115 10.10 8.95 5.68
CA LEU A 115 10.29 7.51 5.67
C LEU A 115 10.37 6.93 7.08
N CYS A 116 11.14 7.57 7.97
CA CYS A 116 11.24 7.20 9.39
C CYS A 116 9.87 7.13 10.06
N ARG A 117 9.06 8.19 9.94
CA ARG A 117 7.71 8.22 10.53
C ARG A 117 6.79 7.16 9.91
N CYS A 118 6.91 6.92 8.62
CA CYS A 118 6.15 5.87 7.94
C CYS A 118 6.51 4.47 8.49
N LEU A 119 7.79 4.18 8.75
CA LEU A 119 8.24 2.92 9.36
C LEU A 119 7.58 2.71 10.72
N VAL A 120 7.66 3.71 11.60
CA VAL A 120 7.04 3.67 12.94
C VAL A 120 5.53 3.53 12.83
N TYR A 121 4.89 4.23 11.89
CA TYR A 121 3.47 4.07 11.62
C TYR A 121 3.12 2.63 11.26
N LEU A 122 3.90 1.96 10.40
CA LEU A 122 3.65 0.55 10.04
C LEU A 122 3.78 -0.37 11.24
N ASP A 123 4.82 -0.19 12.05
CA ASP A 123 5.12 -1.06 13.18
C ASP A 123 4.09 -0.93 14.31
N LEU A 124 3.67 0.30 14.60
CA LEU A 124 2.65 0.56 15.62
C LEU A 124 1.22 0.20 15.18
N ASN A 125 1.00 -0.33 13.98
CA ASN A 125 -0.36 -0.63 13.50
C ASN A 125 -1.13 -1.57 14.43
N MET A 126 -0.49 -2.64 14.91
CA MET A 126 -1.15 -3.61 15.78
C MET A 126 -1.31 -3.11 17.22
N VAL A 127 -0.45 -2.18 17.65
CA VAL A 127 -0.61 -1.44 18.91
C VAL A 127 -1.82 -0.51 18.81
N ARG A 128 -1.94 0.25 17.73
CA ARG A 128 -3.11 1.11 17.44
C ARG A 128 -4.42 0.34 17.38
N ALA A 129 -4.37 -0.89 16.89
CA ALA A 129 -5.53 -1.77 16.84
C ALA A 129 -5.90 -2.39 18.20
N GLY A 130 -5.10 -2.15 19.25
CA GLY A 130 -5.30 -2.71 20.59
C GLY A 130 -5.02 -4.21 20.67
N VAL A 131 -4.27 -4.79 19.72
CA VAL A 131 -4.01 -6.24 19.65
C VAL A 131 -2.77 -6.63 20.46
N VAL A 132 -1.79 -5.74 20.53
CA VAL A 132 -0.52 -5.95 21.25
C VAL A 132 -0.13 -4.66 21.97
N SER A 133 0.67 -4.78 23.04
CA SER A 133 1.15 -3.60 23.78
C SER A 133 2.40 -2.98 23.15
N HIS A 134 3.17 -3.82 22.45
CA HIS A 134 4.44 -3.44 21.81
C HIS A 134 4.59 -4.18 20.47
N PRO A 135 5.15 -3.56 19.41
CA PRO A 135 5.29 -4.20 18.09
C PRO A 135 6.11 -5.50 18.10
N ALA A 136 7.00 -5.68 19.08
CA ALA A 136 7.74 -6.93 19.27
C ALA A 136 6.83 -8.16 19.49
N GLU A 137 5.63 -7.97 20.04
CA GLU A 137 4.66 -9.06 20.28
C GLU A 137 3.97 -9.53 18.98
N TRP A 138 4.14 -8.80 17.87
CA TRP A 138 3.55 -9.15 16.58
C TRP A 138 4.59 -9.75 15.63
N GLU A 139 4.56 -11.07 15.46
CA GLU A 139 5.52 -11.81 14.59
C GLU A 139 5.41 -11.47 13.09
N HIS A 140 4.29 -10.86 12.66
CA HIS A 140 3.98 -10.63 11.25
C HIS A 140 4.16 -9.16 10.82
N GLY A 141 5.04 -8.46 11.52
CA GLY A 141 5.54 -7.14 11.14
C GLY A 141 7.05 -7.14 10.95
N GLY A 142 7.58 -6.11 10.30
CA GLY A 142 9.01 -5.98 10.06
C GLY A 142 9.80 -5.45 11.25
N TYR A 143 9.16 -4.86 12.28
CA TYR A 143 9.83 -4.47 13.53
C TYR A 143 10.80 -5.55 14.05
N ASN A 144 10.30 -6.77 14.24
CA ASN A 144 11.10 -7.89 14.75
C ASN A 144 12.26 -8.27 13.81
N GLU A 145 12.07 -8.13 12.50
CA GLU A 145 13.09 -8.40 11.49
C GLU A 145 14.15 -7.30 11.39
N ILE A 146 13.80 -6.04 11.71
CA ILE A 146 14.76 -4.93 11.87
C ILE A 146 15.53 -5.10 13.18
N GLN A 147 14.89 -5.56 14.26
CA GLN A 147 15.57 -5.76 15.54
C GLN A 147 16.44 -7.02 15.58
N ARG A 148 16.04 -8.06 14.85
CA ARG A 148 16.70 -9.37 14.78
C ARG A 148 16.60 -9.91 13.35
N PRO A 149 17.63 -9.69 12.50
CA PRO A 149 17.60 -10.05 11.10
C PRO A 149 17.35 -11.54 10.89
N ARG A 150 16.52 -11.85 9.90
CA ARG A 150 16.25 -13.24 9.55
C ARG A 150 17.47 -13.85 8.87
N GLN A 151 17.94 -14.99 9.36
CA GLN A 151 18.99 -15.77 8.70
C GLN A 151 18.53 -16.42 7.38
N ARG A 152 17.23 -16.72 7.27
CA ARG A 152 16.62 -17.33 6.09
C ARG A 152 15.38 -16.56 5.70
N LYS A 153 15.15 -16.43 4.39
CA LYS A 153 14.00 -15.73 3.82
C LYS A 153 13.84 -14.31 4.38
N SER A 154 14.94 -13.57 4.48
CA SER A 154 14.90 -12.15 4.80
C SER A 154 14.11 -11.41 3.71
N LEU A 155 13.20 -10.56 4.16
CA LEU A 155 12.33 -9.73 3.35
C LEU A 155 12.96 -8.34 3.22
N ILE A 156 13.41 -7.76 4.32
CA ILE A 156 13.91 -6.38 4.37
C ILE A 156 15.28 -6.25 3.70
N HIS A 157 15.46 -5.21 2.90
CA HIS A 157 16.74 -4.86 2.28
C HIS A 157 17.44 -3.79 3.12
N TYR A 158 18.25 -4.21 4.09
CA TYR A 158 18.85 -3.32 5.09
C TYR A 158 19.74 -2.23 4.50
N ASP A 159 20.61 -2.54 3.53
CA ASP A 159 21.54 -1.54 2.98
C ASP A 159 20.79 -0.39 2.28
N ALA A 160 19.85 -0.73 1.40
CA ALA A 160 19.00 0.25 0.74
C ALA A 160 18.16 1.05 1.75
N LEU A 161 17.61 0.41 2.79
CA LEU A 161 16.87 1.10 3.84
C LEU A 161 17.75 2.11 4.59
N CYS A 162 18.95 1.71 4.99
CA CYS A 162 19.94 2.60 5.61
C CYS A 162 20.26 3.80 4.72
N SER A 163 20.54 3.58 3.43
CA SER A 163 20.81 4.67 2.49
C SER A 163 19.66 5.67 2.37
N HIS A 164 18.41 5.21 2.33
CA HIS A 164 17.24 6.10 2.22
C HIS A 164 16.84 6.77 3.53
N LEU A 165 17.34 6.29 4.66
CA LEU A 165 17.20 6.95 5.96
C LEU A 165 18.38 7.88 6.29
N GLY A 166 19.44 7.91 5.46
CA GLY A 166 20.67 8.63 5.78
C GLY A 166 21.45 8.02 6.94
N ILE A 167 21.28 6.72 7.19
CA ILE A 167 21.93 5.98 8.27
C ILE A 167 23.12 5.19 7.70
N GLY A 168 24.28 5.29 8.37
CA GLY A 168 25.53 4.71 7.86
C GLY A 168 25.66 3.20 8.07
N THR A 169 25.06 2.65 9.13
CA THR A 169 25.22 1.22 9.48
C THR A 169 23.91 0.58 9.95
N TYR A 170 23.81 -0.74 9.80
CA TYR A 170 22.68 -1.51 10.31
C TYR A 170 22.53 -1.41 11.84
N GLU A 171 23.62 -1.33 12.61
CA GLU A 171 23.53 -1.22 14.07
C GLU A 171 22.94 0.13 14.50
N GLN A 172 23.29 1.21 13.80
CA GLN A 172 22.64 2.52 13.98
C GLN A 172 21.16 2.46 13.61
N LEU A 173 20.80 1.83 12.49
CA LEU A 173 19.40 1.64 12.09
C LEU A 173 18.61 0.94 13.19
N ARG A 174 19.14 -0.16 13.71
CA ARG A 174 18.51 -0.95 14.77
C ARG A 174 18.29 -0.11 16.04
N GLY A 175 19.30 0.64 16.46
CA GLY A 175 19.27 1.52 17.64
C GLY A 175 18.24 2.64 17.48
N SER A 176 18.39 3.46 16.43
CA SER A 176 17.50 4.60 16.16
C SER A 176 16.06 4.14 15.93
N HIS A 177 15.84 3.06 15.19
CA HIS A 177 14.50 2.53 14.95
C HIS A 177 13.80 2.08 16.23
N ARG A 178 14.55 1.47 17.17
CA ARG A 178 14.00 1.12 18.48
C ARG A 178 13.61 2.38 19.25
N GLU A 179 14.48 3.39 19.31
CA GLU A 179 14.21 4.65 19.99
C GLU A 179 12.98 5.36 19.43
N TRP A 180 12.85 5.46 18.10
CA TRP A 180 11.68 6.06 17.47
C TRP A 180 10.37 5.37 17.85
N VAL A 181 10.37 4.04 17.92
CA VAL A 181 9.20 3.26 18.34
C VAL A 181 8.89 3.50 19.82
N GLU A 182 9.90 3.49 20.70
CA GLU A 182 9.71 3.73 22.14
C GLU A 182 9.19 5.16 22.42
N ASP A 183 9.72 6.16 21.71
CA ASP A 183 9.26 7.54 21.86
C ASP A 183 7.84 7.73 21.33
N ALA A 184 7.52 7.08 20.21
CA ALA A 184 6.16 7.06 19.68
C ALA A 184 5.18 6.33 20.60
N LEU A 185 5.60 5.29 21.34
CA LEU A 185 4.78 4.62 22.36
C LEU A 185 4.52 5.49 23.59
N LYS A 186 5.47 6.34 23.99
CA LYS A 186 5.29 7.30 25.10
C LYS A 186 4.32 8.43 24.73
N ALA A 187 4.30 8.84 23.46
CA ALA A 187 3.34 9.81 22.95
C ALA A 187 1.92 9.19 22.95
N LYS A 188 1.13 9.48 24.00
CA LYS A 188 -0.17 8.86 24.35
C LYS A 188 -1.28 8.86 23.26
N SER A 189 -1.03 9.38 22.07
CA SER A 189 -1.99 9.37 20.95
C SER A 189 -1.43 8.57 19.79
N HIS A 190 -1.80 7.30 19.70
CA HIS A 190 -1.55 6.48 18.52
C HIS A 190 -2.76 6.52 17.58
N CYS A 191 -3.29 7.71 17.32
CA CYS A 191 -4.42 7.85 16.40
C CYS A 191 -4.02 7.45 14.98
N ARG A 192 -4.99 6.95 14.21
CA ARG A 192 -4.77 6.67 12.80
C ARG A 192 -4.61 7.99 12.06
N GLU A 193 -3.39 8.27 11.61
CA GLU A 193 -3.13 9.32 10.64
C GLU A 193 -3.58 8.87 9.24
N GLU A 194 -4.51 9.63 8.63
CA GLU A 194 -5.06 9.29 7.33
C GLU A 194 -4.03 9.38 6.20
N MET A 195 -3.07 10.31 6.32
CA MET A 195 -2.11 10.68 5.28
C MET A 195 -1.36 9.47 4.72
N TRP A 196 -0.95 8.54 5.58
CA TRP A 196 -0.20 7.36 5.16
C TRP A 196 -1.03 6.40 4.30
N THR A 197 -2.36 6.37 4.46
CA THR A 197 -3.22 5.37 3.82
C THR A 197 -4.17 5.90 2.75
N GLN A 198 -4.35 7.22 2.68
CA GLN A 198 -5.33 7.85 1.78
C GLN A 198 -4.71 8.85 0.81
N SER A 199 -3.46 9.26 1.04
CA SER A 199 -2.77 10.23 0.19
C SER A 199 -2.03 9.53 -0.95
N ILE A 200 -1.69 10.28 -1.98
CA ILE A 200 -0.91 9.82 -3.14
C ILE A 200 0.58 10.05 -2.89
N ALA A 201 0.92 11.12 -2.19
CA ALA A 201 2.27 11.45 -1.79
C ALA A 201 2.27 12.06 -0.39
N VAL A 202 3.28 11.75 0.41
CA VAL A 202 3.54 12.35 1.73
C VAL A 202 5.03 12.71 1.79
N GLY A 203 5.31 13.98 2.05
CA GLY A 203 6.67 14.53 2.02
C GLY A 203 6.71 16.02 2.33
N SER A 204 7.87 16.61 2.08
CA SER A 204 8.05 18.05 1.93
C SER A 204 7.15 18.61 0.82
N ARG A 205 6.95 19.92 0.82
CA ARG A 205 6.18 20.58 -0.23
C ARG A 205 6.83 20.42 -1.60
N GLU A 206 8.14 20.57 -1.68
CA GLU A 206 8.91 20.38 -2.92
C GLU A 206 8.72 18.95 -3.47
N PHE A 207 8.71 17.96 -2.58
CA PHE A 207 8.45 16.58 -2.94
C PHE A 207 7.05 16.37 -3.51
N THR A 208 6.00 16.84 -2.81
CA THR A 208 4.62 16.63 -3.26
C THR A 208 4.31 17.36 -4.56
N GLU A 209 4.89 18.54 -4.78
CA GLU A 209 4.84 19.27 -6.04
C GLU A 209 5.53 18.49 -7.17
N THR A 210 6.74 17.98 -6.94
CA THR A 210 7.47 17.14 -7.91
C THR A 210 6.66 15.89 -8.30
N ILE A 211 6.07 15.20 -7.32
CA ILE A 211 5.22 14.03 -7.59
C ILE A 211 3.96 14.43 -8.38
N LYS A 212 3.35 15.57 -8.05
CA LYS A 212 2.18 16.09 -8.77
C LYS A 212 2.49 16.39 -10.23
N GLU A 213 3.62 17.01 -10.50
CA GLU A 213 4.10 17.30 -11.86
C GLU A 213 4.40 16.03 -12.64
N ALA A 214 5.11 15.08 -12.03
CA ALA A 214 5.46 13.81 -12.66
C ALA A 214 4.22 12.94 -12.99
N LEU A 215 3.12 13.10 -12.24
CA LEU A 215 1.84 12.46 -12.52
C LEU A 215 1.01 13.18 -13.62
N GLY A 216 1.35 14.42 -13.96
CA GLY A 216 0.79 15.17 -15.09
C GLY A 216 -0.76 15.23 -15.10
N ILE A 217 -1.36 14.81 -16.22
CA ILE A 217 -2.83 14.79 -16.42
C ILE A 217 -3.55 13.98 -15.34
N LEU A 218 -2.90 12.95 -14.79
CA LEU A 218 -3.49 12.10 -13.76
C LEU A 218 -3.65 12.83 -12.43
N ALA A 219 -2.95 13.95 -12.22
CA ALA A 219 -3.08 14.78 -11.02
C ALA A 219 -4.11 15.92 -11.14
N LYS A 220 -4.79 16.05 -12.29
CA LYS A 220 -5.80 17.09 -12.54
C LYS A 220 -6.98 16.89 -11.58
N GLY A 221 -7.25 17.91 -10.75
CA GLY A 221 -8.28 17.87 -9.69
C GLY A 221 -7.76 17.57 -8.27
N ARG A 222 -6.47 17.24 -8.10
CA ARG A 222 -5.89 16.88 -6.79
C ARG A 222 -5.41 18.09 -5.99
N THR A 223 -5.71 18.11 -4.69
CA THR A 223 -5.37 19.21 -3.78
C THR A 223 -4.20 18.83 -2.87
N LEU A 224 -3.31 19.81 -2.66
CA LEU A 224 -2.29 19.74 -1.63
C LEU A 224 -2.93 20.12 -0.30
N ARG A 225 -2.66 19.35 0.75
CA ARG A 225 -3.00 19.74 2.13
C ARG A 225 -1.71 19.80 2.92
N GLU A 226 -1.52 20.91 3.60
CA GLU A 226 -0.41 21.09 4.52
C GLU A 226 -0.90 20.78 5.94
N SER A 227 -0.09 20.02 6.67
CA SER A 227 -0.20 19.85 8.11
C SER A 227 1.11 20.33 8.73
N GLU A 228 1.13 20.61 10.04
CA GLU A 228 2.37 21.01 10.76
C GLU A 228 3.54 20.03 10.56
N ALA A 229 3.25 18.78 10.21
CA ALA A 229 4.23 17.70 10.11
C ALA A 229 4.56 17.26 8.66
N ALA A 230 3.69 17.49 7.67
CA ALA A 230 3.88 17.01 6.29
C ALA A 230 2.96 17.71 5.29
N CYS A 231 3.37 17.73 4.03
CA CYS A 231 2.49 18.00 2.90
C CYS A 231 1.94 16.68 2.35
N GLU A 232 0.64 16.64 2.05
CA GLU A 232 0.01 15.49 1.41
C GLU A 232 -0.67 15.88 0.08
N LEU A 233 -0.50 15.03 -0.94
CA LEU A 233 -1.26 15.12 -2.19
C LEU A 233 -2.45 14.18 -2.11
N ARG A 234 -3.69 14.69 -2.14
CA ARG A 234 -4.91 13.86 -2.01
C ARG A 234 -5.79 13.98 -3.25
N GLU A 235 -6.46 12.88 -3.63
CA GLU A 235 -7.61 12.99 -4.52
C GLU A 235 -8.74 13.67 -3.74
N PRO A 236 -9.44 14.67 -4.31
CA PRO A 236 -10.63 15.19 -3.67
C PRO A 236 -11.57 14.00 -3.43
N LEU A 237 -12.16 13.93 -2.22
CA LEU A 237 -13.26 13.02 -1.98
C LEU A 237 -14.33 13.39 -3.01
N SER A 238 -14.45 12.62 -4.09
CA SER A 238 -15.68 12.59 -4.85
C SER A 238 -16.69 11.98 -3.89
N PHE A 239 -17.39 12.82 -3.15
CA PHE A 239 -18.69 12.44 -2.66
C PHE A 239 -19.44 12.03 -3.93
N TYR A 240 -19.72 10.74 -4.07
CA TYR A 240 -20.94 10.38 -4.76
C TYR A 240 -22.01 11.02 -3.88
N GLU A 241 -22.38 12.26 -4.18
CA GLU A 241 -23.72 12.70 -3.86
C GLU A 241 -24.59 11.67 -4.57
N HIS A 242 -25.14 10.75 -3.77
CA HIS A 242 -26.36 10.10 -4.16
C HIS A 242 -27.38 11.22 -4.25
N ASP A 243 -27.41 11.86 -5.40
CA ASP A 243 -28.51 12.72 -5.75
C ASP A 243 -29.72 11.79 -5.93
N PHE A 244 -30.45 11.61 -4.83
CA PHE A 244 -31.75 10.97 -4.80
C PHE A 244 -32.86 11.95 -5.21
N THR A 245 -32.53 13.10 -5.80
CA THR A 245 -33.54 13.90 -6.50
C THR A 245 -33.83 13.21 -7.83
N GLY A 246 -34.97 12.53 -7.86
CA GLY A 246 -35.46 11.89 -9.06
C GLY A 246 -35.93 12.93 -10.06
N GLU A 247 -35.04 13.43 -10.89
CA GLU A 247 -35.41 13.95 -12.20
C GLU A 247 -35.15 12.85 -13.23
N LYS A 248 -36.21 12.12 -13.57
CA LYS A 248 -36.27 11.33 -14.80
C LYS A 248 -36.26 12.30 -15.98
N GLU A 249 -35.12 12.88 -16.31
CA GLU A 249 -34.94 13.38 -17.65
C GLU A 249 -34.77 12.17 -18.58
N GLY A 250 -35.62 12.10 -19.60
CA GLY A 250 -35.55 11.06 -20.61
C GLY A 250 -34.18 11.05 -21.27
N LEU A 251 -33.63 9.85 -21.49
CA LEU A 251 -32.42 9.65 -22.28
C LEU A 251 -32.49 10.51 -23.55
N SER A 252 -31.52 11.42 -23.73
CA SER A 252 -31.42 12.20 -24.96
C SER A 252 -31.32 11.27 -26.16
N GLY A 253 -32.00 11.61 -27.25
CA GLY A 253 -32.10 10.80 -28.47
C GLY A 253 -30.76 10.50 -29.17
N GLU A 254 -29.65 11.10 -28.69
CA GLU A 254 -28.30 10.90 -29.23
C GLU A 254 -27.62 9.62 -28.71
N ASN A 255 -28.19 8.94 -27.72
CA ASN A 255 -27.65 7.67 -27.18
C ASN A 255 -28.40 6.41 -27.64
N ALA A 256 -29.33 6.52 -28.60
CA ALA A 256 -30.02 5.38 -29.17
C ALA A 256 -29.24 4.79 -30.35
N TYR A 257 -28.08 4.19 -30.09
CA TYR A 257 -27.49 3.24 -31.05
C TYR A 257 -28.22 1.91 -30.93
N PHE A 258 -29.10 1.62 -31.89
CA PHE A 258 -29.73 0.31 -32.06
C PHE A 258 -28.67 -0.73 -32.44
N TRP A 259 -28.67 -1.86 -31.74
CA TRP A 259 -27.70 -2.96 -31.86
C TRP A 259 -28.03 -3.95 -33.00
N ASP A 260 -28.77 -3.53 -34.03
CA ASP A 260 -29.23 -4.42 -35.10
C ASP A 260 -28.74 -3.94 -36.48
N ASN A 261 -27.44 -4.08 -36.73
CA ASN A 261 -26.87 -4.09 -38.09
C ASN A 261 -25.63 -4.98 -38.11
N TYR A 262 -25.85 -6.29 -38.12
CA TYR A 262 -24.87 -7.28 -38.60
C TYR A 262 -25.46 -7.92 -39.84
N ASP A 263 -25.34 -7.24 -40.98
CA ASP A 263 -25.48 -7.90 -42.28
C ASP A 263 -24.13 -8.50 -42.68
N GLU A 264 -24.11 -9.83 -42.67
CA GLU A 264 -23.37 -10.71 -43.58
C GLU A 264 -21.92 -10.32 -43.95
N ILE A 265 -20.96 -10.83 -43.18
CA ILE A 265 -19.66 -11.24 -43.74
C ILE A 265 -19.55 -12.76 -43.59
N SER A 266 -20.18 -13.46 -44.54
CA SER A 266 -19.88 -14.85 -44.86
C SER A 266 -19.98 -15.04 -46.37
N SER A 267 -18.93 -15.63 -46.94
CA SER A 267 -18.79 -16.13 -48.32
C SER A 267 -18.53 -15.14 -49.47
N ARG A 268 -17.25 -14.84 -49.72
CA ARG A 268 -16.45 -15.36 -50.85
C ARG A 268 -15.03 -14.79 -50.83
#